data_AF-A0A392RJ27-F1
#
_entry.id   AF-A0A392RJ27-F1
#
_cell.length_a   1.000
_cell.length_b   1.000
_cell.length_c   1.000
_cell.angle_alpha   90.00
_cell.angle_beta   90.00
_cell.angle_gamma   90.00
#
_symmetry.space_group_name_H-M   'P 1'
#
loop_
_entity.id
_entity.type
_entity.pdbx_description
1 polymer ?
#
loop_
_entity_poly.entity_id
_entity_poly.type
_entity_poly.pdbx_seq_one_letter_code
_entity_poly.pdbx_strand_id
1 'polypeptide(L)' 'MHDLLRDMGREIVREKSPEELEERCRLWFPEDVLHILSEQTGTKAIKGLTLKLPRANA' A
#
# COMPACT_ATOMS: atom_id res chain seq x y z
N MET A 1 8.50 15.43 4.83
CA MET A 1 7.03 15.55 4.69
C MET A 1 6.44 15.50 6.08
N HIS A 2 5.91 16.61 6.59
CA HIS A 2 5.27 16.65 7.91
C HIS A 2 4.23 15.52 8.02
N ASP A 3 4.16 14.87 9.18
CA ASP A 3 3.41 13.62 9.35
C ASP A 3 1.94 13.80 8.95
N LEU A 4 1.31 14.91 9.33
CA LEU A 4 -0.09 15.20 8.99
C LEU A 4 -0.34 15.25 7.48
N LEU A 5 0.50 15.95 6.71
CA LEU A 5 0.36 16.04 5.25
C LEU A 5 0.59 14.69 4.58
N ARG A 6 1.54 13.91 5.11
CA ARG A 6 1.82 12.55 4.63
C ARG A 6 0.62 11.63 4.88
N ASP A 7 -0.03 11.75 6.03
CA ASP A 7 -1.15 10.91 6.45
C ASP A 7 -2.41 11.27 5.67
N MET A 8 -2.69 12.57 5.52
CA MET A 8 -3.79 13.07 4.68
C MET A 8 -3.67 12.58 3.23
N GLY A 9 -2.47 12.60 2.65
CA GLY A 9 -2.23 12.08 1.31
C GLY A 9 -2.48 10.56 1.19
N ARG A 10 -2.23 9.78 2.25
CA ARG A 10 -2.54 8.34 2.27
C ARG A 10 -4.05 8.11 2.36
N GLU A 11 -4.74 8.86 3.21
CA GLU A 11 -6.19 8.74 3.36
C GLU A 11 -6.94 9.12 2.08
N ILE A 12 -6.51 10.14 1.32
CA ILE A 12 -7.12 10.47 0.01
C ILE A 12 -7.08 9.27 -0.96
N VAL A 13 -5.99 8.49 -0.95
CA VAL A 13 -5.88 7.31 -1.82
C VAL A 13 -6.72 6.15 -1.27
N ARG A 14 -6.80 6.02 0.06
CA ARG A 14 -7.64 5.01 0.71
C ARG A 14 -9.13 5.27 0.48
N GLU A 15 -9.59 6.51 0.57
CA GLU A 15 -10.99 6.89 0.37
C GLU A 15 -11.49 6.64 -1.06
N LYS A 16 -10.61 6.66 -2.06
CA LYS A 16 -10.99 6.35 -3.44
C LYS A 16 -11.41 4.90 -3.64
N SER A 17 -10.78 3.98 -2.91
CA SER A 17 -11.05 2.54 -2.95
C SER A 17 -10.90 1.97 -1.54
N PRO A 18 -11.90 2.16 -0.66
CA PRO A 18 -11.79 1.82 0.75
C PRO A 18 -11.74 0.31 0.99
N GLU A 19 -12.48 -0.45 0.18
CA GLU A 19 -12.59 -1.91 0.28
C GLU A 19 -11.62 -2.60 -0.69
N GLU A 20 -11.56 -2.11 -1.92
CA GLU A 20 -10.77 -2.72 -2.99
C GLU A 20 -9.30 -2.28 -2.95
N LEU A 21 -8.45 -3.08 -2.30
CA LEU A 21 -7.00 -2.86 -2.25
C LEU A 21 -6.38 -2.84 -3.65
N GLU A 22 -6.93 -3.66 -4.55
CA GLU A 22 -6.46 -3.88 -5.90
C GLU A 22 -6.62 -2.66 -6.80
N GLU A 23 -7.62 -1.81 -6.51
CA GLU A 23 -7.90 -0.57 -7.25
C GLU A 23 -7.06 0.61 -6.76
N ARG A 24 -6.39 0.48 -5.61
CA ARG A 24 -5.58 1.56 -5.06
C ARG A 24 -4.32 1.77 -5.89
N CYS A 25 -4.06 3.03 -6.24
CA CYS A 25 -2.84 3.38 -6.96
C CYS A 25 -1.56 3.17 -6.14
N ARG A 26 -1.64 3.24 -4.80
CA ARG A 26 -0.48 3.10 -3.91
C ARG A 26 -0.84 2.38 -2.62
N LEU A 27 0.09 1.56 -2.14
CA LEU A 27 -0.04 0.81 -0.88
C LEU A 27 1.12 1.14 0.08
N TRP A 28 0.80 1.34 1.35
CA TRP A 28 1.79 1.68 2.39
C TRP A 28 1.78 0.74 3.59
N PHE A 29 0.63 0.16 3.89
CA PHE A 29 0.47 -0.77 4.99
C PHE A 29 1.10 -2.11 4.60
N PRO A 30 2.06 -2.63 5.40
CA PRO A 30 2.70 -3.92 5.10
C PRO A 30 1.69 -5.05 4.93
N GLU A 31 0.59 -5.03 5.66
CA GLU A 31 -0.47 -6.02 5.62
C GLU A 31 -1.15 -6.04 4.25
N ASP A 32 -1.57 -4.88 3.75
CA ASP A 32 -2.18 -4.73 2.42
C ASP A 32 -1.22 -5.19 1.31
N VAL A 33 0.06 -4.80 1.43
CA VAL A 33 1.09 -5.16 0.45
C VAL A 33 1.36 -6.65 0.45
N LEU A 34 1.50 -7.26 1.62
CA LEU A 34 1.72 -8.70 1.75
C LEU A 34 0.52 -9.50 1.24
N HIS A 35 -0.70 -9.05 1.50
CA HIS A 35 -1.92 -9.67 0.98
C HIS A 35 -1.92 -9.70 -0.56
N ILE A 36 -1.73 -8.54 -1.20
CA ILE A 36 -1.70 -8.45 -2.66
C ILE A 36 -0.55 -9.26 -3.28
N LEU A 37 0.63 -9.25 -2.65
CA LEU A 37 1.78 -10.01 -3.15
C LEU A 37 1.59 -11.53 -2.98
N SER A 38 0.93 -11.97 -1.90
CA SER A 38 0.70 -13.39 -1.62
C SER A 38 -0.41 -13.97 -2.49
N GLU A 39 -1.52 -13.23 -2.63
CA GLU A 39 -2.66 -13.65 -3.45
C GLU A 39 -2.47 -13.34 -4.95
N GLN A 40 -1.39 -12.64 -5.31
CA GLN A 40 -1.08 -12.20 -6.68
C GLN A 40 -2.21 -11.38 -7.33
N THR A 41 -3.01 -10.71 -6.51
CA THR A 41 -4.16 -9.87 -6.92
C THR A 41 -3.75 -8.46 -7.36
N GLY A 42 -2.48 -8.28 -7.72
CA GLY A 42 -1.98 -6.98 -8.14
C GLY A 42 -2.54 -6.57 -9.50
N THR A 43 -3.24 -5.44 -9.57
CA THR A 43 -3.75 -4.91 -10.84
C THR A 43 -2.85 -3.81 -11.41
N LYS A 44 -3.14 -3.39 -12.64
CA LYS A 44 -2.48 -2.23 -13.29
C LYS A 44 -2.76 -0.90 -12.58
N ALA A 45 -3.74 -0.84 -11.66
CA ALA A 45 -4.01 0.35 -10.88
C ALA A 45 -2.85 0.64 -9.93
N ILE A 46 -2.29 -0.40 -9.29
CA ILE A 46 -1.17 -0.28 -8.36
C ILE A 46 0.08 0.21 -9.11
N LYS A 47 0.51 1.43 -8.80
CA LYS A 47 1.72 2.07 -9.36
C LYS A 47 2.91 2.01 -8.43
N GLY A 48 2.68 1.79 -7.13
CA GLY A 48 3.77 1.69 -6.16
C GLY A 48 3.31 1.11 -4.83
N LEU A 49 4.22 0.40 -4.17
CA LEU A 49 4.01 -0.20 -2.85
C LEU A 49 5.22 0.02 -1.96
N THR A 50 5.00 0.04 -0.65
CA THR A 50 6.08 0.08 0.35
C THR A 50 6.16 -1.25 1.06
N LEU A 51 7.28 -1.95 0.91
CA LEU A 51 7.54 -3.21 1.62
C LEU A 51 8.70 -3.01 2.58
N LYS A 52 8.45 -3.19 3.88
CA LYS A 52 9.48 -3.21 4.91
C LYS A 52 9.75 -4.65 5.30
N LEU A 53 10.77 -5.26 4.70
CA LEU A 53 11.22 -6.58 5.10
C LEU A 53 12.16 -6.45 6.30
N PRO A 54 12.01 -7.29 7.35
CA PRO A 54 13.06 -7.44 8.33
C PRO A 54 14.34 -7.89 7.60
N ARG A 55 15.48 -7.27 7.93
CA ARG A 55 16.76 -7.76 7.42
C ARG A 55 16.91 -9.20 7.90
N ALA A 56 17.11 -10.13 6.98
CA ALA A 56 17.58 -11.45 7.34
C ALA A 56 18.92 -11.26 8.05
N ASN A 57 18.99 -11.63 9.33
CA ASN A 57 20.26 -11.74 10.02
C ASN A 57 21.04 -12.86 9.33
N ALA A 58 22.06 -12.47 8.56
CA ALA A 58 23.04 -13.39 7.98
C ALA A 58 24.12 -13.71 9.01
#